data_AF-A0A3C0KW33-F1
#
_entry.id   AF-A0A3C0KW33-F1
#
_cell.length_a   1.000
_cell.length_b   1.000
_cell.length_c   1.000
_cell.angle_alpha   90.00
_cell.angle_beta   90.00
_cell.angle_gamma   90.00
#
_symmetry.space_group_name_H-M   'P 1'
#
loop_
_entity.id
_entity.type
_entity.pdbx_description
1 polymer ?
#
loop_
_entity_poly.entity_id
_entity_poly.type
_entity_poly.pdbx_seq_one_letter_code
_entity_poly.pdbx_strand_id
1 'polypeptide(L)' 'MAVADVYDALISRRVYKEGKTHEKAVQIMTEGRGAHFDADMLDAFVDIQEEFRSIARRFADSDGDMFKKGDLPVQAVAS' A
#
# COMPACT_ATOMS: atom_id res chain seq x y z
N MET A 1 0.03 7.06 -14.57
CA MET A 1 0.20 5.78 -13.83
C MET A 1 -1.16 5.31 -13.35
N ALA A 2 -1.35 4.01 -13.09
CA ALA A 2 -2.60 3.51 -12.54
C ALA A 2 -2.80 4.01 -11.09
N VAL A 3 -4.00 4.49 -10.79
CA VAL A 3 -4.37 5.08 -9.49
C VAL A 3 -4.24 4.06 -8.36
N ALA A 4 -4.71 2.83 -8.59
CA ALA A 4 -4.68 1.74 -7.60
C ALA A 4 -3.25 1.36 -7.18
N ASP A 5 -2.34 1.14 -8.14
CA ASP A 5 -0.95 0.77 -7.85
C ASP A 5 -0.23 1.82 -7.00
N VAL A 6 -0.46 3.11 -7.31
CA VAL A 6 0.15 4.21 -6.57
C VAL A 6 -0.42 4.31 -5.16
N TYR A 7 -1.74 4.16 -5.03
CA TYR A 7 -2.40 4.13 -3.72
C TYR A 7 -1.82 3.00 -2.84
N ASP A 8 -1.80 1.77 -3.34
CA ASP A 8 -1.28 0.60 -2.61
C ASP A 8 0.19 0.79 -2.22
N ALA A 9 1.01 1.32 -3.14
CA ALA A 9 2.42 1.59 -2.86
C ALA A 9 2.63 2.69 -1.78
N LEU A 10 1.70 3.64 -1.66
CA LEU A 10 1.76 4.72 -0.66
C LEU A 10 1.38 4.22 0.74
N ILE A 11 0.39 3.31 0.85
CA ILE A 11 -0.11 2.79 2.13
C ILE A 11 0.59 1.52 2.60
N SER A 12 1.28 0.80 1.71
CA SER A 12 2.01 -0.42 2.05
C SER A 12 3.21 -0.13 2.95
N ARG A 13 3.36 -0.93 4.01
CA ARG A 13 4.55 -0.90 4.87
C ARG A 13 5.74 -1.50 4.12
N ARG A 14 6.89 -0.83 4.20
CA ARG A 14 8.17 -1.40 3.78
C ARG A 14 8.96 -1.80 5.03
N VAL A 15 9.88 -2.76 4.90
CA VAL A 15 10.68 -3.35 6.00
C VAL A 15 11.29 -2.33 6.97
N TYR A 16 11.56 -1.10 6.50
CA TYR A 16 12.20 -0.04 7.29
C TYR A 16 11.39 1.27 7.39
N LYS A 17 10.14 1.28 6.91
CA LYS A 17 9.32 2.49 6.89
C LYS A 17 7.83 2.14 6.90
N GLU A 18 7.13 2.70 7.88
CA GLU A 18 5.67 2.61 7.90
C GLU A 18 5.07 3.24 6.63
N GLY A 19 4.04 2.59 6.10
CA GLY A 19 3.23 3.13 5.02
C GLY A 19 2.58 4.46 5.45
N LYS A 20 2.25 5.31 4.50
CA LYS A 20 1.54 6.55 4.79
C LYS A 20 0.13 6.22 5.27
N THR A 21 -0.45 7.12 6.06
CA THR A 21 -1.88 7.02 6.38
C THR A 21 -2.70 7.17 5.10
N HIS A 22 -3.91 6.62 5.12
CA HIS A 22 -4.88 6.76 4.03
C HIS A 22 -5.06 8.24 3.65
N GLU A 23 -5.29 9.10 4.64
CA GLU A 23 -5.53 10.52 4.44
C GLU A 23 -4.33 11.20 3.77
N LYS A 24 -3.11 10.80 4.14
CA LYS A 24 -1.89 11.35 3.52
C LYS A 24 -1.65 10.82 2.11
N ALA A 25 -2.02 9.57 1.84
CA ALA A 25 -1.93 8.99 0.50
C ALA A 25 -2.90 9.71 -0.46
N VAL A 26 -4.15 9.89 -0.04
CA VAL A 26 -5.16 10.66 -0.79
C VAL A 26 -4.66 12.07 -1.07
N GLN A 27 -4.19 12.79 -0.05
CA GLN A 27 -3.67 14.15 -0.22
C GLN A 27 -2.58 14.24 -1.32
N ILE A 28 -1.59 13.33 -1.28
CA ILE A 28 -0.50 13.29 -2.26
C ILE A 28 -1.03 13.02 -3.68
N MET A 29 -2.03 12.13 -3.79
CA MET A 29 -2.61 11.81 -5.09
C MET A 29 -3.41 12.99 -5.65
N THR A 30 -4.20 13.68 -4.81
CA THR A 30 -4.95 14.89 -5.18
C THR A 30 -4.03 16.04 -5.62
N GLU A 31 -2.88 16.21 -4.97
CA GLU A 31 -1.84 17.18 -5.39
C GLU A 31 -1.29 16.89 -6.80
N GLY A 32 -1.35 15.63 -7.26
CA GLY A 32 -0.92 15.21 -8.59
C GLY A 32 -2.03 15.22 -9.67
N ARG A 33 -3.25 15.67 -9.35
CA ARG A 33 -4.41 15.69 -10.25
C ARG A 33 -4.13 16.48 -11.52
N GLY A 34 -4.40 15.89 -12.69
CA GLY A 34 -4.23 16.55 -13.99
C GLY A 34 -2.78 16.67 -14.47
N ALA A 35 -1.81 16.26 -13.65
CA ALA A 35 -0.38 16.22 -14.01
C ALA A 35 0.14 14.78 -14.08
N HIS A 36 0.02 14.01 -12.99
CA HIS A 36 0.47 12.62 -12.89
C HIS A 36 -0.66 11.61 -13.00
N PHE A 37 -1.88 12.06 -12.71
CA PHE A 37 -3.11 11.29 -12.80
C PHE A 37 -4.07 11.95 -13.77
N ASP A 38 -4.79 11.11 -14.50
CA ASP A 38 -5.98 11.55 -15.22
C ASP A 38 -7.01 12.08 -14.22
N ALA A 39 -7.63 13.22 -14.54
CA ALA A 39 -8.50 13.93 -13.62
C ALA A 39 -9.78 13.13 -13.33
N ASP A 40 -10.39 12.53 -14.36
CA ASP A 40 -11.63 11.79 -14.22
C ASP A 40 -11.40 10.50 -13.44
N MET A 41 -10.27 9.83 -13.68
CA MET A 41 -9.87 8.63 -12.94
C MET A 41 -9.58 8.91 -11.46
N LEU A 42 -8.93 10.03 -11.17
CA LEU A 42 -8.62 10.40 -9.79
C LEU A 42 -9.87 10.87 -9.03
N ASP A 43 -10.77 11.60 -9.69
CA ASP A 43 -12.04 12.02 -9.11
C ASP A 43 -12.90 10.80 -8.76
N ALA A 44 -13.00 9.83 -9.68
CA ALA A 44 -13.71 8.58 -9.42
C ALA A 44 -13.11 7.81 -8.21
N PHE A 45 -11.78 7.84 -8.04
CA PHE A 45 -11.15 7.26 -6.85
C PHE A 45 -11.48 8.02 -5.57
N VAL A 46 -11.48 9.36 -5.59
CA VAL A 46 -11.81 10.19 -4.43
C VAL A 46 -13.24 9.91 -3.95
N ASP A 47 -14.17 9.69 -4.88
CA ASP A 47 -15.56 9.34 -4.56
C ASP A 47 -15.69 7.99 -3.83
N ILE A 48 -14.79 7.04 -4.09
CA ILE A 48 -14.81 5.67 -3.51
C ILE A 48 -13.67 5.39 -2.52
N GLN A 49 -12.92 6.42 -2.11
CA GLN A 49 -11.69 6.26 -1.33
C GLN A 49 -11.86 5.49 -0.01
N GLU A 50 -13.01 5.63 0.66
CA GLU A 50 -13.28 4.91 1.91
C GLU A 50 -13.52 3.42 1.68
N GLU A 51 -14.00 3.05 0.48
CA GLU A 51 -14.12 1.64 0.08
C GLU A 51 -12.72 1.03 -0.12
N PHE A 52 -11.81 1.77 -0.77
CA PHE A 52 -10.39 1.43 -0.85
C PHE A 52 -9.75 1.29 0.52
N ARG A 53 -10.05 2.19 1.45
CA ARG A 53 -9.56 2.12 2.85
C ARG A 53 -10.05 0.88 3.57
N SER A 54 -11.33 0.53 3.38
CA SER A 54 -11.94 -0.67 3.97
C SER A 54 -11.27 -1.94 3.44
N ILE A 55 -11.08 -2.03 2.12
CA ILE A 55 -10.37 -3.12 1.45
C ILE A 55 -8.94 -3.23 2.00
N ALA A 56 -8.19 -2.13 1.99
CA ALA A 56 -6.82 -2.09 2.49
C ALA A 56 -6.70 -2.58 3.95
N ARG A 57 -7.62 -2.16 4.82
CA ARG A 57 -7.67 -2.63 6.22
C ARG A 57 -7.93 -4.14 6.30
N ARG A 58 -8.91 -4.64 5.54
CA ARG A 58 -9.27 -6.05 5.52
C ARG A 58 -8.10 -6.95 5.11
N PHE A 59 -7.32 -6.52 4.13
CA PHE A 59 -6.18 -7.30 3.63
C PHE A 59 -4.91 -7.09 4.47
N ALA A 60 -4.72 -5.92 5.10
CA ALA A 60 -3.59 -5.68 6.02
C ALA A 60 -3.59 -6.60 7.25
N ASP A 61 -4.77 -7.01 7.74
CA ASP A 61 -4.89 -7.95 8.87
C ASP A 61 -4.56 -9.41 8.48
N SER A 62 -4.61 -9.75 7.19
CA SER A 62 -4.26 -11.09 6.68
C SER A 62 -2.78 -11.25 6.36
N ASP A 63 -2.02 -10.15 6.29
CA ASP A 63 -0.57 -10.13 6.04
C ASP A 63 0.29 -10.52 7.27
N GLY A 64 -0.33 -11.10 8.31
CA GLY A 64 0.38 -11.84 9.36
C GLY A 64 1.26 -12.98 8.84
N ASP A 65 1.12 -13.38 7.57
CA ASP A 65 1.88 -14.45 6.93
C ASP A 65 3.01 -14.00 5.98
N MET A 66 3.20 -12.69 5.69
CA MET A 66 4.28 -12.24 4.80
C MET A 66 5.65 -12.01 5.46
N PHE A 67 5.80 -12.29 6.77
CA PHE A 67 7.10 -12.26 7.46
C PHE A 67 7.65 -13.64 7.87
N LYS A 68 7.29 -14.73 7.19
CA LYS A 68 8.10 -15.97 7.22
C LYS A 68 9.08 -16.01 6.05
N LYS A 69 10.07 -15.12 6.06
CA LYS A 69 11.34 -15.35 5.37
C LYS A 69 12.49 -14.90 6.27
N GLY A 70 12.72 -15.69 7.30
CA GLY A 70 13.78 -15.46 8.30
C GLY A 70 14.27 -16.72 9.02
N ASP A 71 13.50 -17.81 9.05
CA ASP A 71 13.96 -19.10 9.58
C ASP A 71 14.49 -20.00 8.45
N LEU A 72 15.73 -19.74 8.02
CA LEU A 72 16.58 -20.83 7.55
C LEU A 72 17.17 -21.47 8.81
N PRO A 73 17.00 -22.78 9.05
CA PRO A 73 17.62 -23.42 10.18
C PRO A 73 19.14 -23.39 9.97
N VAL A 74 19.85 -22.56 10.75
CA VAL A 74 21.30 -22.71 10.94
C VAL A 74 21.51 -23.93 11.84
N GLN A 75 21.20 -25.11 11.31
CA GLN A 75 21.57 -26.41 11.86
C GLN A 75 21.78 -27.37 10.69
N ALA A 76 22.87 -27.20 9.96
CA ALA A 76 23.53 -28.26 9.19
C ALA A 76 24.76 -27.71 8.47
N VAL A 77 25.87 -27.56 9.18
CA VAL A 77 27.21 -27.95 8.71
C VAL A 77 28.10 -28.08 9.95
N ALA A 78 27.97 -29.22 10.62
CA ALA A 78 29.00 -29.72 11.50
C ALA A 78 30.05 -30.44 10.63
N SER A 79 31.30 -29.99 10.69
CA SER A 79 32.53 -30.80 10.80
C SER A 79 33.75 -29.88 10.84
#